data_AF-K1TCE5-F1
#
_entry.id   AF-K1TCE5-F1
#
_cell.length_a   1.000
_cell.length_b   1.000
_cell.length_c   1.000
_cell.angle_alpha   90.00
_cell.angle_beta   90.00
_cell.angle_gamma   90.00
#
_symmetry.space_group_name_H-M   'P 1'
#
loop_
_entity.id
_entity.type
_entity.pdbx_description
1 polymer ?
#
loop_
_entity_poly.entity_id
_entity_poly.type
_entity_poly.pdbx_seq_one_letter_code
_entity_poly.pdbx_strand_id
1 'polypeptide(L)'
;NVLRNGTYPISVSSERIFQALAIARYANEIGADAIAHGSTGAGNDQIRFDMTFLVMAPGVEIITLTRDMALSRQEEIDYLNKHGFAADFTKLKYSYNVGLWGTSICGGEILDSAQGLPESAYLKHCTKEGSEQLRLTFEKGELKAVNDETFDDPIKAIQKVEEIGAAYGIGRDMHVGDTIIGIKGRVGFEAAAPMLIIGAHKFLEKYTLSKWQQYWKDQVANWYGMFLHESQYLEPVMRDIEAMLESS
;
A
#
# COMPACT_ATOMS: atom_id res chain seq x y z
N ASN A 1 4.61 -8.17 9.86
CA ASN A 1 3.39 -8.16 10.74
C ASN A 1 2.74 -6.79 10.92
N VAL A 2 2.90 -5.88 9.97
CA VAL A 2 2.48 -4.49 10.14
C VAL A 2 1.01 -4.32 9.74
N LEU A 3 0.18 -3.80 10.66
CA LEU A 3 -1.20 -3.39 10.39
C LEU A 3 -1.44 -2.04 11.09
N ARG A 4 -1.67 -0.96 10.34
CA ARG A 4 -2.00 0.34 10.91
C ARG A 4 -3.33 0.26 11.65
N ASN A 5 -3.30 0.68 12.90
CA ASN A 5 -4.39 0.61 13.87
C ASN A 5 -4.99 -0.80 14.00
N GLY A 6 -4.20 -1.85 13.70
CA GLY A 6 -4.66 -3.23 13.71
C GLY A 6 -5.47 -3.67 12.49
N THR A 7 -5.70 -2.79 11.51
CA THR A 7 -6.59 -3.06 10.37
C THR A 7 -5.87 -3.01 9.02
N TYR A 8 -5.16 -1.93 8.70
CA TYR A 8 -4.71 -1.66 7.32
C TYR A 8 -3.28 -2.16 7.05
N PRO A 9 -3.03 -3.03 6.06
CA PRO A 9 -1.72 -3.63 5.80
C PRO A 9 -0.72 -2.77 5.02
N ILE A 10 -0.92 -1.44 4.96
CA ILE A 10 0.02 -0.49 4.33
C ILE A 10 0.22 -0.79 2.83
N SER A 11 -0.81 -1.29 2.13
CA SER A 11 -0.72 -1.70 0.71
C SER A 11 -0.15 -0.59 -0.18
N VAL A 12 -0.92 0.45 -0.47
CA VAL A 12 -0.53 1.45 -1.48
C VAL A 12 0.54 2.39 -0.93
N SER A 13 0.49 2.71 0.36
CA SER A 13 1.44 3.64 0.98
C SER A 13 2.88 3.15 0.90
N SER A 14 3.13 1.84 1.08
CA SER A 14 4.49 1.29 0.98
C SER A 14 4.99 1.29 -0.48
N GLU A 15 4.13 0.92 -1.43
CA GLU A 15 4.47 0.87 -2.86
C GLU A 15 4.84 2.25 -3.43
N ARG A 16 4.19 3.34 -2.98
CA ARG A 16 4.50 4.70 -3.41
C ARG A 16 5.93 5.12 -3.07
N ILE A 17 6.44 4.69 -1.92
CA ILE A 17 7.85 4.95 -1.57
C ILE A 17 8.75 4.29 -2.60
N PHE A 18 8.56 3.00 -2.89
CA PHE A 18 9.43 2.29 -3.84
C PHE A 18 9.33 2.85 -5.26
N GLN A 19 8.16 3.32 -5.68
CA GLN A 19 8.00 4.06 -6.94
C GLN A 19 8.80 5.37 -6.93
N ALA A 20 8.71 6.15 -5.86
CA ALA A 20 9.47 7.39 -5.71
C ALA A 20 10.99 7.13 -5.70
N LEU A 21 11.44 6.10 -4.98
CA LEU A 21 12.86 5.69 -4.96
C LEU A 21 13.35 5.30 -6.36
N ALA A 22 12.54 4.57 -7.14
CA ALA A 22 12.90 4.16 -8.49
C ALA A 22 12.98 5.36 -9.45
N ILE A 23 12.00 6.26 -9.39
CA ILE A 23 11.97 7.49 -10.20
C ILE A 23 13.17 8.37 -9.87
N ALA A 24 13.48 8.60 -8.60
CA ALA A 24 14.62 9.43 -8.18
C ALA A 24 15.96 8.86 -8.66
N ARG A 25 16.14 7.53 -8.54
CA ARG A 25 17.35 6.86 -9.04
C ARG A 25 17.50 7.06 -10.54
N TYR A 26 16.43 6.84 -11.30
CA TYR A 26 16.46 6.98 -12.75
C TYR A 26 16.69 8.43 -13.18
N ALA A 27 16.08 9.41 -12.49
CA ALA A 27 16.30 10.82 -12.74
C ALA A 27 17.78 11.21 -12.56
N ASN A 28 18.42 10.74 -11.49
CA ASN A 28 19.86 10.95 -11.28
C ASN A 28 20.71 10.24 -12.34
N GLU A 29 20.34 9.02 -12.74
CA GLU A 29 21.06 8.25 -13.76
C GLU A 29 21.11 8.96 -15.11
N ILE A 30 19.99 9.57 -15.52
CA ILE A 30 19.88 10.27 -16.81
C ILE A 30 20.25 11.76 -16.73
N GLY A 31 20.53 12.29 -15.53
CA GLY A 31 20.78 13.71 -15.31
C GLY A 31 19.56 14.58 -15.61
N ALA A 32 18.37 14.15 -15.18
CA ALA A 32 17.12 14.87 -15.43
C ALA A 32 17.10 16.24 -14.71
N ASP A 33 16.62 17.27 -15.40
CA ASP A 33 16.44 18.60 -14.82
C ASP A 33 15.23 18.67 -13.88
N ALA A 34 14.21 17.85 -14.13
CA ALA A 34 12.96 17.83 -13.36
C ALA A 34 12.32 16.43 -13.25
N ILE A 35 11.55 16.23 -12.18
CA ILE A 35 10.70 15.06 -11.92
C ILE A 35 9.25 15.55 -11.74
N ALA A 36 8.29 14.92 -12.40
CA ALA A 36 6.88 15.28 -12.27
C ALA A 36 6.06 14.17 -11.60
N HIS A 37 5.09 14.53 -10.75
CA HIS A 37 4.05 13.60 -10.29
C HIS A 37 2.67 14.28 -10.18
N GLY A 38 1.61 13.49 -10.40
CA GLY A 38 0.22 13.96 -10.46
C GLY A 38 -0.54 13.86 -9.14
N SER A 39 0.13 13.92 -7.99
CA SER A 39 -0.55 13.79 -6.69
C SER A 39 -1.35 15.06 -6.38
N THR A 40 -2.51 14.91 -5.74
CA THR A 40 -3.33 16.04 -5.31
C THR A 40 -2.79 16.66 -4.01
N GLY A 41 -3.12 17.93 -3.78
CA GLY A 41 -2.75 18.66 -2.56
C GLY A 41 -3.43 18.18 -1.26
N ALA A 42 -4.41 17.28 -1.35
CA ALA A 42 -5.14 16.75 -0.18
C ALA A 42 -4.65 15.36 0.27
N GLY A 43 -3.83 14.69 -0.55
CA GLY A 43 -3.41 13.31 -0.32
C GLY A 43 -2.04 13.19 0.35
N ASN A 44 -1.81 12.04 0.99
CA ASN A 44 -0.50 11.66 1.54
C ASN A 44 0.56 11.45 0.45
N ASP A 45 0.14 11.08 -0.77
CA ASP A 45 1.07 10.71 -1.85
C ASP A 45 1.97 11.87 -2.27
N GLN A 46 1.51 13.12 -2.21
CA GLN A 46 2.37 14.27 -2.51
C GLN A 46 3.57 14.32 -1.56
N ILE A 47 3.36 14.07 -0.26
CA ILE A 47 4.41 14.12 0.74
C ILE A 47 5.37 12.94 0.52
N ARG A 48 4.83 11.78 0.15
CA ARG A 48 5.64 10.59 -0.12
C ARG A 48 6.61 10.80 -1.27
N PHE A 49 6.11 11.36 -2.39
CA PHE A 49 6.93 11.67 -3.54
C PHE A 49 7.90 12.82 -3.24
N ASP A 50 7.40 13.96 -2.75
CA ASP A 50 8.22 15.15 -2.47
C ASP A 50 9.36 14.83 -1.51
N MET A 51 9.08 14.21 -0.35
CA MET A 51 10.15 13.91 0.62
C MET A 51 11.20 12.96 0.04
N THR A 52 10.77 11.96 -0.72
CA THR A 52 11.71 11.02 -1.34
C THR A 52 12.58 11.70 -2.38
N PHE A 53 12.01 12.56 -3.23
CA PHE A 53 12.75 13.29 -4.25
C PHE A 53 13.70 14.31 -3.65
N LEU A 54 13.28 15.05 -2.61
CA LEU A 54 14.14 16.00 -1.89
C LEU A 54 15.38 15.33 -1.27
N VAL A 55 15.24 14.09 -0.78
CA VAL A 55 16.35 13.33 -0.20
C VAL A 55 17.23 12.68 -1.27
N MET A 56 16.63 12.04 -2.29
CA MET A 56 17.37 11.23 -3.25
C MET A 56 17.87 11.97 -4.48
N ALA A 57 17.18 13.02 -4.90
CA ALA A 57 17.50 13.81 -6.09
C ALA A 57 17.58 15.30 -5.72
N PRO A 58 18.47 15.68 -4.77
CA PRO A 58 18.54 17.05 -4.29
C PRO A 58 18.92 18.01 -5.44
N GLY A 59 18.15 19.08 -5.59
CA GLY A 59 18.36 20.08 -6.63
C GLY A 59 17.67 19.80 -7.97
N VAL A 60 17.06 18.63 -8.14
CA VAL A 60 16.17 18.35 -9.29
C VAL A 60 14.83 19.02 -9.04
N GLU A 61 14.29 19.73 -10.04
CA GLU A 61 13.01 20.42 -9.94
C GLU A 61 11.87 19.40 -9.76
N ILE A 62 10.93 19.65 -8.85
CA ILE A 62 9.75 18.82 -8.65
C ILE A 62 8.54 19.56 -9.23
N ILE A 63 7.88 18.95 -10.22
CA ILE A 63 6.73 19.52 -10.93
C ILE A 63 5.44 18.82 -10.49
N THR A 64 4.48 19.58 -9.98
CA THR A 64 3.21 19.06 -9.45
C THR A 64 1.99 19.77 -10.01
N LEU A 65 1.77 19.69 -11.32
CA LEU A 65 0.74 20.46 -12.05
C LEU A 65 -0.66 20.38 -11.42
N THR A 66 -1.11 19.20 -11.01
CA THR A 66 -2.44 19.01 -10.40
C THR A 66 -2.59 19.80 -9.10
N ARG A 67 -1.53 19.86 -8.29
CA ARG A 67 -1.48 20.63 -7.04
C ARG A 67 -1.32 22.13 -7.33
N ASP A 68 -0.32 22.48 -8.15
CA ASP A 68 0.13 23.86 -8.33
C ASP A 68 -0.89 24.71 -9.10
N MET A 69 -1.60 24.09 -10.04
CA MET A 69 -2.66 24.76 -10.81
C MET A 69 -4.05 24.59 -10.19
N ALA A 70 -4.18 23.80 -9.11
CA ALA A 70 -5.45 23.47 -8.46
C ALA A 70 -6.55 23.03 -9.46
N LEU A 71 -6.19 22.16 -10.41
CA LEU A 71 -7.07 21.75 -11.50
C LEU A 71 -8.34 21.10 -10.96
N SER A 72 -9.49 21.59 -11.41
CA SER A 72 -10.77 20.93 -11.18
C SER A 72 -10.92 19.71 -12.10
N ARG A 73 -11.75 18.75 -11.66
CA ARG A 73 -12.03 17.56 -12.47
C ARG A 73 -12.60 17.89 -13.84
N GLN A 74 -13.40 18.94 -13.95
CA GLN A 74 -13.98 19.38 -15.23
C GLN A 74 -12.90 19.91 -16.17
N GLU A 75 -11.94 20.70 -15.67
CA GLU A 75 -10.82 21.20 -16.47
C GLU A 75 -9.94 20.06 -17.01
N GLU A 76 -9.68 19.03 -16.20
CA GLU A 76 -8.98 17.83 -16.65
C GLU A 76 -9.74 17.11 -17.78
N ILE A 77 -11.07 16.96 -17.62
CA ILE A 77 -11.94 16.33 -18.61
C ILE A 77 -11.96 17.12 -19.92
N ASP A 78 -12.13 18.44 -19.85
CA ASP A 78 -12.18 19.31 -21.01
C ASP A 78 -10.84 19.33 -21.75
N TYR A 79 -9.72 19.33 -21.00
CA TYR A 79 -8.39 19.20 -21.58
C TYR A 79 -8.23 17.87 -22.31
N LEU A 80 -8.61 16.75 -21.70
CA LEU A 80 -8.54 15.42 -22.33
C LEU A 80 -9.40 15.34 -23.58
N ASN A 81 -10.66 15.79 -23.52
CA ASN A 81 -11.58 15.81 -24.66
C ASN A 81 -11.03 16.67 -25.81
N LYS A 82 -10.47 17.85 -25.51
CA LYS A 82 -9.86 18.75 -26.51
C LYS A 82 -8.66 18.10 -27.22
N HIS A 83 -7.98 17.15 -26.57
CA HIS A 83 -6.86 16.40 -27.13
C HIS A 83 -7.25 15.00 -27.63
N GLY A 84 -8.55 14.71 -27.79
CA GLY A 84 -9.05 13.47 -28.38
C GLY A 84 -9.18 12.28 -27.44
N PHE A 85 -9.03 12.48 -26.12
CA PHE A 85 -9.22 11.45 -25.11
C PHE A 85 -10.64 11.52 -24.52
N ALA A 86 -11.58 10.79 -25.12
CA ALA A 86 -12.95 10.69 -24.61
C ALA A 86 -13.10 9.47 -23.68
N ALA A 87 -13.61 9.67 -22.47
CA ALA A 87 -13.93 8.62 -21.52
C ALA A 87 -15.26 8.88 -20.80
N ASP A 88 -15.88 7.83 -20.26
CA ASP A 88 -17.04 7.98 -19.39
C ASP A 88 -16.59 8.29 -17.96
N PHE A 89 -16.46 9.57 -17.66
CA PHE A 89 -15.96 10.04 -16.37
C PHE A 89 -16.94 9.80 -15.21
N THR A 90 -18.20 9.42 -15.48
CA THR A 90 -19.17 9.05 -14.43
C THR A 90 -18.87 7.69 -13.80
N LYS A 91 -18.13 6.82 -14.50
CA LYS A 91 -17.63 5.54 -13.98
C LYS A 91 -16.49 5.68 -12.97
N LEU A 92 -15.99 6.89 -12.74
CA LEU A 92 -14.85 7.18 -11.85
C LEU A 92 -15.29 7.64 -10.45
N LYS A 93 -16.44 7.13 -9.99
CA LYS A 93 -16.97 7.42 -8.64
C LYS A 93 -15.97 7.07 -7.53
N TYR A 94 -15.22 5.99 -7.72
CA TYR A 94 -14.15 5.57 -6.81
C TYR A 94 -12.79 5.74 -7.47
N SER A 95 -11.80 6.09 -6.65
CA SER A 95 -10.40 6.05 -7.01
C SER A 95 -9.79 4.73 -6.52
N TYR A 96 -9.26 3.97 -7.46
CA TYR A 96 -8.60 2.69 -7.21
C TYR A 96 -7.10 2.82 -7.35
N ASN A 97 -6.36 2.37 -6.35
CA ASN A 97 -4.92 2.13 -6.48
C ASN A 97 -4.70 0.63 -6.28
N VAL A 98 -4.48 -0.08 -7.38
CA VAL A 98 -4.25 -1.53 -7.39
C VAL A 98 -2.76 -1.79 -7.31
N GLY A 99 -2.35 -2.44 -6.23
CA GLY A 99 -0.98 -2.84 -5.97
C GLY A 99 -0.80 -4.35 -5.90
N LEU A 100 0.45 -4.80 -5.78
CA LEU A 100 0.77 -6.21 -5.49
C LEU A 100 0.31 -6.58 -4.08
N TRP A 101 0.52 -5.68 -3.11
CA TRP A 101 0.21 -5.93 -1.70
C TRP A 101 -1.26 -5.60 -1.35
N GLY A 102 -2.05 -5.11 -2.31
CA GLY A 102 -3.47 -4.86 -2.13
C GLY A 102 -3.99 -3.65 -2.89
N THR A 103 -5.31 -3.54 -2.96
CA THR A 103 -6.03 -2.43 -3.60
C THR A 103 -6.52 -1.44 -2.55
N SER A 104 -6.35 -0.13 -2.74
CA SER A 104 -7.10 0.88 -2.00
C SER A 104 -8.27 1.44 -2.81
N ILE A 105 -9.40 1.67 -2.15
CA ILE A 105 -10.64 2.21 -2.71
C ILE A 105 -10.98 3.50 -1.93
N CYS A 106 -10.94 4.63 -2.63
CA CYS A 106 -11.20 5.95 -2.05
C CYS A 106 -12.37 6.65 -2.76
N GLY A 107 -13.00 7.61 -2.08
CA GLY A 107 -14.10 8.40 -2.64
C GLY A 107 -15.47 7.74 -2.50
N GLY A 108 -16.49 8.35 -3.10
CA GLY A 108 -17.88 7.90 -3.00
C GLY A 108 -18.42 7.90 -1.57
N GLU A 109 -19.20 6.88 -1.24
CA GLU A 109 -19.92 6.71 0.03
C GLU A 109 -19.00 6.68 1.24
N ILE A 110 -17.76 6.23 1.08
CA ILE A 110 -16.86 6.07 2.22
C ILE A 110 -16.46 7.42 2.86
N LEU A 111 -16.68 8.54 2.16
CA LEU A 111 -16.48 9.88 2.70
C LEU A 111 -17.50 10.23 3.81
N ASP A 112 -18.65 9.56 3.85
CA ASP A 112 -19.63 9.68 4.93
C ASP A 112 -19.41 8.58 5.98
N SER A 113 -19.11 8.97 7.22
CA SER A 113 -18.90 8.07 8.35
C SER A 113 -20.05 7.10 8.64
N ALA A 114 -21.28 7.44 8.23
CA ALA A 114 -22.46 6.59 8.40
C ALA A 114 -22.62 5.52 7.33
N GLN A 115 -21.81 5.57 6.26
CA GLN A 115 -21.90 4.67 5.12
C GLN A 115 -20.69 3.74 5.05
N GLY A 116 -20.87 2.58 4.42
CA GLY A 116 -19.81 1.65 4.06
C GLY A 116 -19.63 1.57 2.54
N LEU A 117 -18.66 0.76 2.10
CA LEU A 117 -18.53 0.48 0.67
C LEU A 117 -19.62 -0.51 0.21
N PRO A 118 -20.38 -0.21 -0.86
CA PRO A 118 -21.29 -1.16 -1.46
C PRO A 118 -20.51 -2.30 -2.14
N GLU A 119 -21.15 -3.45 -2.35
CA GLU A 119 -20.50 -4.60 -2.99
C GLU A 119 -19.93 -4.25 -4.38
N SER A 120 -20.63 -3.38 -5.13
CA SER A 120 -20.19 -2.89 -6.45
C SER A 120 -18.94 -2.01 -6.44
N ALA A 121 -18.47 -1.57 -5.26
CA ALA A 121 -17.23 -0.81 -5.15
C ALA A 121 -15.99 -1.70 -5.12
N TYR A 122 -16.10 -2.96 -4.73
CA TYR A 122 -14.97 -3.90 -4.72
C TYR A 122 -14.67 -4.40 -6.14
N LEU A 123 -13.39 -4.59 -6.46
CA LEU A 123 -12.96 -5.09 -7.78
C LEU A 123 -12.92 -6.61 -7.83
N LYS A 124 -12.67 -7.26 -6.69
CA LYS A 124 -12.50 -8.71 -6.57
C LYS A 124 -13.71 -9.27 -5.83
N HIS A 125 -14.70 -9.79 -6.55
CA HIS A 125 -15.94 -10.34 -5.99
C HIS A 125 -15.78 -11.77 -5.44
N CYS A 126 -16.70 -12.19 -4.57
CA CYS A 126 -16.67 -13.53 -3.99
C CYS A 126 -17.12 -14.53 -5.07
N THR A 127 -16.31 -15.55 -5.32
CA THR A 127 -16.56 -16.57 -6.35
C THR A 127 -16.60 -17.98 -5.79
N LYS A 128 -16.24 -18.16 -4.51
CA LYS A 128 -16.25 -19.44 -3.80
C LYS A 128 -17.01 -19.32 -2.48
N GLU A 129 -17.66 -20.41 -2.10
CA GLU A 129 -18.35 -20.55 -0.82
C GLU A 129 -17.74 -21.73 -0.02
N GLY A 130 -18.07 -21.83 1.27
CA GLY A 130 -17.57 -22.89 2.15
C GLY A 130 -16.16 -22.63 2.69
N SER A 131 -15.38 -23.68 2.89
CA SER A 131 -14.03 -23.60 3.49
C SER A 131 -13.00 -24.34 2.65
N GLU A 132 -11.81 -23.75 2.51
CA GLU A 132 -10.62 -24.35 1.89
C GLU A 132 -9.44 -24.24 2.86
N GLN A 133 -8.58 -25.26 2.88
CA GLN A 133 -7.37 -25.25 3.71
C GLN A 133 -6.23 -24.59 2.93
N LEU A 134 -5.73 -23.47 3.44
CA LEU A 134 -4.54 -22.81 2.94
C LEU A 134 -3.34 -23.14 3.83
N ARG A 135 -2.29 -23.72 3.26
CA ARG A 135 -1.00 -23.95 3.93
C ARG A 135 0.02 -22.94 3.44
N LEU A 136 0.66 -22.23 4.37
CA LEU A 136 1.75 -21.30 4.09
C LEU A 136 3.01 -21.82 4.78
N THR A 137 4.08 -22.02 4.01
CA THR A 137 5.39 -22.43 4.53
C THR A 137 6.31 -21.23 4.56
N PHE A 138 6.91 -20.99 5.71
CA PHE A 138 7.86 -19.90 5.92
C PHE A 138 9.26 -20.45 6.20
N GLU A 139 10.27 -19.82 5.62
CA GLU A 139 11.68 -20.03 5.97
C GLU A 139 12.29 -18.70 6.39
N LYS A 140 12.78 -18.62 7.64
CA LYS A 140 13.34 -17.39 8.23
C LYS A 140 12.40 -16.17 8.05
N GLY A 141 11.10 -16.38 8.23
CA GLY A 141 10.07 -15.34 8.10
C GLY A 141 9.60 -15.04 6.67
N GLU A 142 10.27 -15.58 5.65
CA GLU A 142 9.86 -15.39 4.25
C GLU A 142 8.90 -16.49 3.79
N LEU A 143 7.85 -16.12 3.05
CA LEU A 143 6.93 -17.07 2.44
C LEU A 143 7.64 -17.82 1.28
N LYS A 144 7.79 -19.14 1.42
CA LYS A 144 8.47 -20.00 0.42
C LYS A 144 7.55 -20.98 -0.28
N ALA A 145 6.43 -21.37 0.33
CA ALA A 145 5.46 -22.26 -0.33
C ALA A 145 4.00 -21.95 0.03
N VAL A 146 3.12 -22.23 -0.93
CA VAL A 146 1.65 -22.11 -0.78
C VAL A 146 1.03 -23.44 -1.21
N ASN A 147 0.30 -24.10 -0.31
CA ASN A 147 -0.27 -25.44 -0.55
C ASN A 147 0.77 -26.44 -1.08
N ASP A 148 1.94 -26.49 -0.42
CA ASP A 148 3.07 -27.35 -0.74
C ASP A 148 3.77 -27.06 -2.09
N GLU A 149 3.28 -26.10 -2.88
CA GLU A 149 3.96 -25.57 -4.08
C GLU A 149 5.03 -24.55 -3.67
N THR A 150 6.30 -24.81 -4.00
CA THR A 150 7.42 -23.92 -3.70
C THR A 150 7.54 -22.79 -4.72
N PHE A 151 7.84 -21.59 -4.25
CA PHE A 151 8.01 -20.40 -5.06
C PHE A 151 9.40 -19.79 -4.82
N ASP A 152 10.23 -19.76 -5.87
CA ASP A 152 11.48 -18.97 -5.86
C ASP A 152 11.19 -17.46 -5.99
N ASP A 153 10.07 -17.12 -6.63
CA ASP A 153 9.61 -15.75 -6.83
C ASP A 153 8.55 -15.38 -5.77
N PRO A 154 8.87 -14.48 -4.81
CA PRO A 154 7.93 -14.06 -3.78
C PRO A 154 6.67 -13.38 -4.35
N ILE A 155 6.76 -12.75 -5.53
CA ILE A 155 5.62 -12.09 -6.17
C ILE A 155 4.58 -13.13 -6.55
N LYS A 156 5.00 -14.25 -7.15
CA LYS A 156 4.10 -15.35 -7.50
C LYS A 156 3.47 -16.00 -6.27
N ALA A 157 4.24 -16.14 -5.19
CA ALA A 157 3.70 -16.65 -3.93
C ALA A 157 2.59 -15.73 -3.39
N ILE A 158 2.82 -14.40 -3.34
CA ILE A 158 1.83 -13.40 -2.91
C ILE A 158 0.59 -13.46 -3.80
N GLN A 159 0.77 -13.48 -5.12
CA GLN A 159 -0.33 -13.57 -6.08
C GLN A 159 -1.13 -14.86 -5.90
N LYS A 160 -0.49 -15.99 -5.57
CA LYS A 160 -1.18 -17.25 -5.31
C LYS A 160 -2.05 -17.18 -4.06
N VAL A 161 -1.54 -16.58 -2.98
CA VAL A 161 -2.34 -16.37 -1.76
C VAL A 161 -3.49 -15.41 -2.03
N GLU A 162 -3.26 -14.34 -2.80
CA GLU A 162 -4.29 -13.37 -3.18
C GLU A 162 -5.41 -14.04 -3.99
N GLU A 163 -5.06 -14.85 -5.00
CA GLU A 163 -6.01 -15.60 -5.83
C GLU A 163 -6.93 -16.47 -4.96
N ILE A 164 -6.35 -17.25 -4.05
CA ILE A 164 -7.10 -18.17 -3.18
C ILE A 164 -7.98 -17.36 -2.21
N GLY A 165 -7.42 -16.38 -1.51
CA GLY A 165 -8.13 -15.65 -0.47
C GLY A 165 -9.22 -14.72 -1.02
N ALA A 166 -8.94 -14.01 -2.12
CA ALA A 166 -9.87 -13.07 -2.72
C ALA A 166 -11.13 -13.76 -3.28
N ALA A 167 -11.01 -15.02 -3.73
CA ALA A 167 -12.14 -15.83 -4.16
C ALA A 167 -13.20 -16.03 -3.05
N TYR A 168 -12.82 -15.91 -1.78
CA TYR A 168 -13.70 -15.96 -0.61
C TYR A 168 -14.06 -14.57 -0.04
N GLY A 169 -13.66 -13.48 -0.72
CA GLY A 169 -13.84 -12.11 -0.22
C GLY A 169 -12.98 -11.76 1.00
N ILE A 170 -11.94 -12.55 1.30
CA ILE A 170 -11.05 -12.30 2.45
C ILE A 170 -10.24 -11.02 2.22
N GLY A 171 -10.03 -10.24 3.28
CA GLY A 171 -9.19 -9.05 3.24
C GLY A 171 -9.86 -7.82 2.63
N ARG A 172 -11.19 -7.85 2.45
CA ARG A 172 -12.01 -6.65 2.22
C ARG A 172 -12.34 -6.00 3.55
N ASP A 173 -11.96 -4.75 3.72
CA ASP A 173 -12.31 -3.98 4.92
C ASP A 173 -12.21 -2.47 4.65
N MET A 174 -12.52 -1.67 5.67
CA MET A 174 -12.34 -0.22 5.69
C MET A 174 -11.49 0.19 6.87
N HIS A 175 -10.70 1.25 6.68
CA HIS A 175 -9.84 1.80 7.70
C HIS A 175 -10.06 3.32 7.82
N VAL A 176 -10.13 3.77 9.08
CA VAL A 176 -10.01 5.19 9.44
C VAL A 176 -8.68 5.36 10.15
N GLY A 177 -7.82 6.21 9.60
CA GLY A 177 -6.47 6.44 10.10
C GLY A 177 -6.08 7.91 10.07
N ASP A 178 -4.98 8.22 10.72
CA ASP A 178 -4.34 9.51 10.64
C ASP A 178 -3.53 9.63 9.35
N THR A 179 -3.71 10.75 8.65
CA THR A 179 -2.90 11.13 7.49
C THR A 179 -1.62 11.82 7.94
N ILE A 180 -0.64 11.92 7.03
CA ILE A 180 0.65 12.57 7.31
C ILE A 180 0.44 14.07 7.64
N ILE A 181 -0.59 14.69 7.06
CA ILE A 181 -0.95 16.10 7.29
C ILE A 181 -1.81 16.32 8.55
N GLY A 182 -2.07 15.28 9.34
CA GLY A 182 -2.75 15.40 10.64
C GLY A 182 -4.28 15.41 10.60
N ILE A 183 -4.91 15.07 9.47
CA ILE A 183 -6.37 14.85 9.39
C ILE A 183 -6.72 13.35 9.43
N LYS A 184 -7.99 13.01 9.71
CA LYS A 184 -8.48 11.64 9.53
C LYS A 184 -8.76 11.37 8.05
N GLY A 185 -8.24 10.25 7.55
CA GLY A 185 -8.55 9.70 6.24
C GLY A 185 -9.35 8.41 6.37
N ARG A 186 -10.28 8.17 5.44
CA ARG A 186 -11.02 6.92 5.36
C ARG A 186 -10.79 6.25 4.01
N VAL A 187 -10.50 4.96 4.04
CA VAL A 187 -10.11 4.17 2.87
C VAL A 187 -10.68 2.77 2.98
N GLY A 188 -11.24 2.27 1.89
CA GLY A 188 -11.55 0.85 1.75
C GLY A 188 -10.39 0.12 1.11
N PHE A 189 -10.29 -1.18 1.30
CA PHE A 189 -9.21 -1.95 0.69
C PHE A 189 -9.59 -3.40 0.41
N GLU A 190 -8.83 -4.00 -0.49
CA GLU A 190 -8.85 -5.43 -0.82
C GLU A 190 -7.43 -5.96 -0.71
N ALA A 191 -7.18 -6.82 0.28
CA ALA A 191 -5.82 -7.23 0.63
C ALA A 191 -5.82 -8.65 1.20
N ALA A 192 -6.26 -9.65 0.42
CA ALA A 192 -6.40 -11.01 0.91
C ALA A 192 -5.05 -11.62 1.32
N ALA A 193 -4.05 -11.53 0.44
CA ALA A 193 -2.70 -12.03 0.64
C ALA A 193 -2.04 -11.48 1.91
N PRO A 194 -1.90 -10.15 2.11
CA PRO A 194 -1.24 -9.66 3.31
C PRO A 194 -2.00 -10.01 4.58
N MET A 195 -3.33 -10.04 4.57
CA MET A 195 -4.11 -10.41 5.76
C MET A 195 -3.86 -11.86 6.16
N LEU A 196 -3.82 -12.78 5.19
CA LEU A 196 -3.53 -14.19 5.42
C LEU A 196 -2.06 -14.43 5.80
N ILE A 197 -1.11 -13.82 5.07
CA ILE A 197 0.32 -13.94 5.31
C ILE A 197 0.69 -13.38 6.68
N ILE A 198 0.23 -12.16 7.02
CA ILE A 198 0.51 -11.55 8.33
C ILE A 198 -0.13 -12.38 9.45
N GLY A 199 -1.36 -12.88 9.25
CA GLY A 199 -2.03 -13.74 10.21
C GLY A 199 -1.24 -15.02 10.51
N ALA A 200 -0.80 -15.72 9.47
CA ALA A 200 0.00 -16.94 9.59
C ALA A 200 1.38 -16.68 10.18
N HIS A 201 2.07 -15.63 9.72
CA HIS A 201 3.39 -15.25 10.22
C HIS A 201 3.36 -14.86 11.71
N LYS A 202 2.36 -14.06 12.14
CA LYS A 202 2.12 -13.76 13.56
C LYS A 202 1.85 -15.03 14.39
N PHE A 203 1.15 -16.01 13.82
CA PHE A 203 0.87 -17.26 14.51
C PHE A 203 2.12 -18.12 14.68
N LEU A 204 2.95 -18.21 13.63
CA LEU A 204 4.23 -18.93 13.65
C LEU A 204 5.18 -18.35 14.71
N GLU A 205 5.29 -17.02 14.81
CA GLU A 205 6.13 -16.35 15.81
C GLU A 205 5.80 -16.72 17.26
N LYS A 206 4.57 -17.14 17.56
CA LYS A 206 4.20 -17.60 18.91
C LYS A 206 4.91 -18.90 19.30
N TYR A 207 5.34 -19.69 18.32
CA TYR A 207 6.07 -20.94 18.53
C TYR A 207 7.58 -20.76 18.46
N THR A 208 8.06 -19.76 17.72
CA THR A 208 9.49 -19.61 17.41
C THR A 208 10.18 -18.53 18.23
N LEU A 209 9.45 -17.49 18.69
CA LEU A 209 10.04 -16.39 19.46
C LEU A 209 9.81 -16.56 20.96
N SER A 210 10.79 -16.13 21.75
CA SER A 210 10.58 -15.94 23.19
C SER A 210 9.56 -14.82 23.46
N LYS A 211 8.96 -14.84 24.64
CA LYS A 211 8.02 -13.79 25.10
C LYS A 211 8.57 -12.37 24.90
N TRP A 212 9.84 -12.14 25.25
CA TRP A 212 10.45 -10.81 25.19
C TRP A 212 10.88 -10.39 23.79
N GLN A 213 11.30 -11.34 22.95
CA GLN A 213 11.50 -11.07 21.52
C GLN A 213 10.19 -10.63 20.87
N GLN A 214 9.10 -11.36 21.10
CA GLN A 214 7.79 -11.00 20.56
C GLN A 214 7.33 -9.62 21.05
N TYR A 215 7.45 -9.33 22.35
CA TYR A 215 7.08 -8.05 22.94
C TYR A 215 7.82 -6.85 22.34
N TRP A 216 9.14 -6.96 22.17
CA TRP A 216 9.94 -5.88 21.58
C TRP A 216 9.74 -5.77 20.08
N LYS A 217 9.70 -6.90 19.39
CA LYS A 217 9.46 -6.98 17.95
C LYS A 217 8.15 -6.30 17.57
N ASP A 218 7.07 -6.52 18.32
CA ASP A 218 5.76 -5.91 18.03
C ASP A 218 5.80 -4.39 18.12
N GLN A 219 6.56 -3.83 19.08
CA GLN A 219 6.73 -2.39 19.22
C GLN A 219 7.51 -1.83 18.02
N VAL A 220 8.69 -2.37 17.73
CA VAL A 220 9.52 -1.85 16.62
C VAL A 220 8.85 -2.06 15.26
N ALA A 221 8.08 -3.14 15.07
CA ALA A 221 7.33 -3.37 13.85
C ALA A 221 6.21 -2.32 13.66
N ASN A 222 5.57 -1.88 14.75
CA ASN A 222 4.60 -0.78 14.69
C ASN A 222 5.26 0.54 14.25
N TRP A 223 6.42 0.87 14.82
CA TRP A 223 7.22 2.02 14.43
C TRP A 223 7.67 1.94 12.96
N TYR A 224 8.22 0.78 12.55
CA TYR A 224 8.62 0.53 11.16
C TYR A 224 7.48 0.74 10.17
N GLY A 225 6.28 0.25 10.53
CA GLY A 225 5.06 0.48 9.75
C GLY A 225 4.65 1.94 9.65
N MET A 226 4.80 2.70 10.73
CA MET A 226 4.54 4.14 10.73
C MET A 226 5.48 4.88 9.80
N PHE A 227 6.78 4.61 9.89
CA PHE A 227 7.80 5.23 9.05
C PHE A 227 7.58 4.89 7.56
N LEU A 228 7.24 3.63 7.24
CA LEU A 228 6.80 3.26 5.90
C LEU A 228 5.50 3.96 5.46
N HIS A 229 4.58 4.25 6.36
CA HIS A 229 3.36 4.96 5.98
C HIS A 229 3.65 6.45 5.67
N GLU A 230 4.57 7.03 6.42
CA GLU A 230 4.94 8.46 6.44
C GLU A 230 6.11 8.80 5.50
N SER A 231 6.51 7.89 4.62
CA SER A 231 7.63 8.07 3.67
C SER A 231 9.02 8.26 4.27
N GLN A 232 9.22 7.79 5.49
CA GLN A 232 10.50 7.87 6.19
C GLN A 232 11.33 6.58 6.03
N TYR A 233 11.23 5.91 4.89
CA TYR A 233 11.96 4.64 4.67
C TYR A 233 13.48 4.81 4.65
N LEU A 234 13.97 6.00 4.25
CA LEU A 234 15.39 6.32 4.19
C LEU A 234 15.96 6.80 5.53
N GLU A 235 15.14 6.91 6.57
CA GLU A 235 15.64 7.23 7.91
C GLU A 235 16.59 6.12 8.40
N PRO A 236 17.79 6.45 8.92
CA PRO A 236 18.77 5.45 9.35
C PRO A 236 18.22 4.44 10.36
N VAL A 237 17.31 4.87 11.25
CA VAL A 237 16.67 4.00 12.24
C VAL A 237 15.90 2.83 11.60
N MET A 238 15.47 2.96 10.34
CA MET A 238 14.83 1.86 9.62
C MET A 238 15.78 0.68 9.44
N ARG A 239 17.08 0.93 9.19
CA ARG A 239 18.08 -0.13 9.08
C ARG A 239 18.34 -0.79 10.43
N ASP A 240 18.34 -0.01 11.51
CA ASP A 240 18.51 -0.53 12.87
C ASP A 240 17.33 -1.45 13.26
N ILE A 241 16.10 -1.04 12.93
CA ILE A 241 14.91 -1.86 13.14
C ILE A 241 14.97 -3.13 12.29
N GLU A 242 15.34 -3.03 11.01
CA GLU A 242 15.49 -4.19 10.12
C GLU A 242 16.51 -5.19 10.65
N ALA A 243 17.67 -4.74 11.15
CA ALA A 243 18.66 -5.63 11.75
C ALA A 243 18.09 -6.41 12.96
N MET A 244 17.26 -5.75 13.78
CA MET A 244 16.54 -6.44 14.85
C MET A 244 15.53 -7.45 14.29
N LEU A 245 14.77 -7.08 13.26
CA LEU A 245 13.78 -7.96 12.62
C LEU A 245 14.43 -9.18 11.95
N GLU A 246 15.59 -9.03 11.32
CA GLU A 246 16.37 -10.13 10.71
C GLU A 246 16.93 -11.09 11.77
N SER A 247 17.26 -10.57 12.96
CA SER A 247 17.73 -11.39 14.08
C SER A 247 16.62 -12.13 14.84
N SER A 248 15.35 -11.78 14.58
CA SER A 248 14.18 -12.27 15.31
C SER A 248 13.58 -13.50 14.66
#